data_AF-A0A7V2PIS4-F1
#
_entry.id   AF-A0A7V2PIS4-F1
#
_cell.length_a   1.000
_cell.length_b   1.000
_cell.length_c   1.000
_cell.angle_alpha   90.00
_cell.angle_beta   90.00
_cell.angle_gamma   90.00
#
_symmetry.space_group_name_H-M   'P 1'
#
loop_
_entity.id
_entity.type
_entity.pdbx_description
1 polymer ?
#
loop_
_entity_poly.entity_id
_entity_poly.type
_entity_poly.pdbx_seq_one_letter_code
_entity_poly.pdbx_strand_id
1 'polypeptide(L)'
;QAFAEYRRRYINRLLQEVAGHGGVKFLRRMMGIVSVWDFTSIEDPEKRAVAERLAIRIGRRWVMERRSITSIDDLISIVQEETAGVNV
;
A
#
# COMPACT_ATOMS: atom_id res chain seq x y z
N GLN A 1 13.66 29.84 -9.87
CA GLN A 1 13.67 29.17 -8.55
C GLN A 1 12.26 28.87 -8.04
N ALA A 2 11.32 29.83 -7.99
CA ALA A 2 9.94 29.62 -7.53
C ALA A 2 9.18 28.47 -8.23
N PHE A 3 9.32 28.32 -9.55
CA PHE A 3 8.68 27.23 -10.31
C PHE A 3 9.20 25.83 -9.93
N ALA A 4 10.51 25.70 -9.70
CA ALA A 4 11.12 24.43 -9.31
C ALA A 4 10.63 23.97 -7.92
N GLU A 5 10.51 24.91 -6.98
CA GLU A 5 9.97 24.63 -5.65
C GLU A 5 8.47 24.29 -5.70
N TYR A 6 7.69 25.03 -6.49
CA TYR A 6 6.28 24.70 -6.70
C TYR A 6 6.11 23.27 -7.24
N ARG A 7 6.86 22.92 -8.29
CA ARG A 7 6.84 21.58 -8.90
C ARG A 7 7.21 20.50 -7.89
N ARG A 8 8.26 20.71 -7.10
CA ARG A 8 8.70 19.76 -6.06
C ARG A 8 7.60 19.47 -5.05
N ARG A 9 6.95 20.52 -4.51
CA ARG A 9 5.85 20.36 -3.55
C ARG A 9 4.62 19.71 -4.18
N TYR A 10 4.30 20.05 -5.42
CA TYR A 10 3.17 19.47 -6.15
C TYR A 10 3.37 17.96 -6.36
N ILE A 11 4.52 17.55 -6.86
CA ILE A 11 4.84 16.12 -7.09
C ILE A 11 4.88 15.36 -5.76
N ASN A 12 5.46 15.94 -4.71
CA ASN A 12 5.43 15.32 -3.39
C ASN A 12 4.00 15.11 -2.90
N ARG A 13 3.14 16.13 -2.97
CA ARG A 13 1.73 15.99 -2.58
C ARG A 13 1.00 14.93 -3.42
N LEU A 14 1.24 14.90 -4.74
CA LEU A 14 0.65 13.91 -5.63
C LEU A 14 1.04 12.49 -5.21
N LEU A 15 2.32 12.25 -4.87
CA LEU A 15 2.78 10.96 -4.36
C LEU A 15 2.05 10.56 -3.07
N GLN A 16 1.85 11.50 -2.14
CA GLN A 16 1.12 11.24 -0.89
C GLN A 16 -0.36 10.92 -1.14
N GLU A 17 -0.99 11.55 -2.14
CA GLU A 17 -2.35 11.21 -2.57
C GLU A 17 -2.39 9.82 -3.23
N VAL A 18 -1.40 9.47 -4.06
CA VAL A 18 -1.24 8.13 -4.64
C VAL A 18 -1.12 7.06 -3.56
N ALA A 19 -0.30 7.29 -2.52
CA ALA A 19 -0.19 6.39 -1.37
C ALA A 19 -1.54 6.19 -0.68
N GLY A 20 -2.29 7.28 -0.43
CA GLY A 20 -3.62 7.22 0.16
C GLY A 20 -4.63 6.43 -0.68
N HIS A 21 -4.72 6.71 -1.98
CA HIS A 21 -5.63 6.00 -2.89
C HIS A 21 -5.24 4.53 -3.07
N GLY A 22 -3.94 4.23 -3.16
CA GLY A 22 -3.41 2.88 -3.20
C GLY A 22 -3.79 2.10 -1.94
N GLY A 23 -3.59 2.69 -0.75
CA GLY A 23 -3.92 2.05 0.51
C GLY A 23 -5.42 1.77 0.66
N VAL A 24 -6.29 2.73 0.29
CA VAL A 24 -7.75 2.50 0.27
C VAL A 24 -8.14 1.39 -0.71
N LYS A 25 -7.47 1.31 -1.88
CA LYS A 25 -7.69 0.21 -2.84
C LYS A 25 -7.35 -1.14 -2.23
N PHE A 26 -6.21 -1.27 -1.54
CA PHE A 26 -5.85 -2.50 -0.82
C PHE A 26 -6.93 -2.89 0.18
N LEU A 27 -7.33 -1.95 1.06
CA LEU A 27 -8.31 -2.21 2.12
C LEU A 27 -9.68 -2.64 1.55
N ARG A 28 -10.20 -1.97 0.51
CA ARG A 28 -11.50 -2.34 -0.06
C ARG A 28 -11.51 -3.68 -0.78
N ARG A 29 -10.36 -4.17 -1.26
CA ARG A 29 -10.28 -5.47 -1.95
C ARG A 29 -10.23 -6.63 -0.97
N MET A 30 -9.74 -6.41 0.25
CA MET A 30 -9.63 -7.44 1.28
C MET A 30 -10.87 -7.48 2.20
N MET A 31 -11.46 -6.32 2.52
CA MET A 31 -12.59 -6.23 3.46
C MET A 31 -13.92 -5.87 2.78
N GLY A 32 -13.94 -5.69 1.47
CA GLY A 32 -15.14 -5.31 0.71
C GLY A 32 -15.85 -6.48 0.06
N ILE A 33 -16.97 -6.19 -0.60
CA ILE A 33 -17.83 -7.18 -1.27
C ILE A 33 -17.13 -7.86 -2.45
N VAL A 34 -16.21 -7.15 -3.13
CA VAL A 34 -15.57 -7.61 -4.37
C VAL A 34 -14.07 -7.81 -4.19
N SER A 35 -13.69 -9.06 -3.95
CA SER A 35 -12.30 -9.53 -3.91
C SER A 35 -11.64 -9.52 -5.29
N VAL A 36 -10.35 -9.85 -5.36
CA VAL A 36 -9.58 -9.95 -6.61
C VAL A 36 -9.03 -11.36 -6.79
N TRP A 37 -8.84 -11.76 -8.04
CA TRP A 37 -8.40 -13.09 -8.41
C TRP A 37 -7.04 -13.47 -7.80
N ASP A 38 -6.14 -12.49 -7.63
CA ASP A 38 -4.82 -12.67 -7.02
C ASP A 38 -4.89 -13.34 -5.63
N PHE A 39 -5.98 -13.11 -4.88
CA PHE A 39 -6.20 -13.74 -3.57
C PHE A 39 -7.16 -14.92 -3.67
N THR A 40 -8.26 -14.81 -4.42
CA THR A 40 -9.27 -15.87 -4.49
C THR A 40 -8.78 -17.13 -5.22
N SER A 41 -7.71 -17.02 -6.01
CA SER A 41 -7.06 -18.16 -6.67
C SER A 41 -6.18 -19.00 -5.71
N ILE A 42 -5.82 -18.49 -4.54
CA ILE A 42 -5.06 -19.22 -3.54
C ILE A 42 -6.00 -20.23 -2.86
N GLU A 43 -5.97 -21.50 -3.23
CA GLU A 43 -6.93 -22.52 -2.74
C GLU A 43 -6.83 -22.76 -1.23
N ASP A 44 -5.61 -22.76 -0.67
CA ASP A 44 -5.36 -22.95 0.76
C ASP A 44 -5.83 -21.71 1.55
N PRO A 45 -6.88 -21.83 2.40
CA PRO A 45 -7.44 -20.71 3.12
C PRO A 45 -6.46 -20.10 4.13
N GLU A 46 -5.54 -20.87 4.71
CA GLU A 46 -4.56 -20.36 5.66
C GLU A 46 -3.52 -19.49 4.95
N LYS A 47 -3.01 -19.95 3.80
CA LYS A 47 -2.09 -19.16 2.97
C LYS A 47 -2.76 -17.91 2.42
N ARG A 48 -4.02 -18.01 2.01
CA ARG A 48 -4.81 -16.85 1.58
C ARG A 48 -4.96 -15.84 2.71
N ALA A 49 -5.31 -16.27 3.92
CA ALA A 49 -5.45 -15.40 5.08
C ALA A 49 -4.14 -14.70 5.46
N VAL A 50 -2.99 -15.37 5.33
CA VAL A 50 -1.66 -14.74 5.48
C VAL A 50 -1.50 -13.60 4.47
N ALA A 51 -1.73 -13.85 3.19
CA ALA A 51 -1.60 -12.84 2.14
C ALA A 51 -2.57 -11.66 2.37
N GLU A 52 -3.84 -11.93 2.70
CA GLU A 52 -4.85 -10.89 2.94
C GLU A 52 -4.48 -10.01 4.14
N ARG A 53 -3.96 -10.59 5.24
CA ARG A 53 -3.48 -9.84 6.39
C ARG A 53 -2.34 -8.90 6.03
N LEU A 54 -1.38 -9.35 5.21
CA LEU A 54 -0.26 -8.52 4.75
C LEU A 54 -0.76 -7.36 3.90
N ALA A 55 -1.65 -7.63 2.96
CA ALA A 55 -2.28 -6.62 2.10
C ALA A 55 -3.02 -5.55 2.91
N ILE A 56 -3.75 -5.95 3.96
CA ILE A 56 -4.43 -5.03 4.87
C ILE A 56 -3.41 -4.16 5.63
N ARG A 57 -2.34 -4.77 6.16
CA ARG A 57 -1.31 -4.03 6.93
C ARG A 57 -0.59 -3.00 6.06
N ILE A 58 -0.14 -3.40 4.87
CA ILE A 58 0.47 -2.50 3.88
C ILE A 58 -0.49 -1.36 3.54
N GLY A 59 -1.73 -1.69 3.17
CA GLY A 59 -2.73 -0.69 2.81
C GLY A 59 -3.02 0.30 3.94
N ARG A 60 -3.11 -0.18 5.18
CA ARG A 60 -3.28 0.67 6.38
C ARG A 60 -2.09 1.62 6.55
N ARG A 61 -0.86 1.13 6.47
CA ARG A 61 0.35 1.97 6.61
C ARG A 61 0.44 3.01 5.50
N TRP A 62 0.17 2.64 4.25
CA TRP A 62 0.11 3.59 3.14
C TRP A 62 -0.92 4.69 3.35
N VAL A 63 -2.07 4.42 3.98
CA VAL A 63 -3.06 5.47 4.31
C VAL A 63 -2.57 6.35 5.47
N MET A 64 -2.14 5.74 6.56
CA MET A 64 -1.85 6.44 7.83
C MET A 64 -0.53 7.22 7.77
N GLU A 65 0.48 6.67 7.10
CA GLU A 65 1.84 7.21 7.00
C GLU A 65 2.04 8.04 5.72
N ARG A 66 1.00 8.24 4.88
CA ARG A 66 1.15 8.95 3.58
C ARG A 66 1.84 10.31 3.66
N ARG A 67 1.75 11.02 4.77
CA ARG A 67 2.38 12.35 4.92
C ARG A 67 3.88 12.29 5.12
N SER A 68 4.44 11.17 5.58
CA SER A 68 5.88 10.96 5.72
C SER A 68 6.52 10.37 4.45
N ILE A 69 5.72 9.96 3.47
CA ILE A 69 6.22 9.48 2.18
C ILE A 69 6.72 10.66 1.34
N THR A 70 7.96 10.54 0.88
CA THR A 70 8.69 11.52 0.07
C THR A 70 9.28 10.93 -1.21
N SER A 71 9.37 9.61 -1.29
CA SER A 71 9.84 8.85 -2.45
C SER A 71 9.00 7.59 -2.69
N ILE A 72 9.14 6.99 -3.87
CA ILE A 72 8.51 5.69 -4.15
C ILE A 72 9.14 4.57 -3.30
N ASP A 73 10.42 4.73 -2.94
CA ASP A 73 11.15 3.75 -2.13
C ASP A 73 10.59 3.63 -0.72
N ASP A 74 10.02 4.72 -0.16
CA ASP A 74 9.33 4.68 1.13
C ASP A 74 8.12 3.71 1.09
N LEU A 75 7.38 3.71 -0.03
CA LEU A 75 6.24 2.78 -0.23
C LEU A 75 6.70 1.33 -0.36
N ILE A 76 7.81 1.11 -1.08
CA ILE A 76 8.42 -0.22 -1.26
C ILE A 76 8.95 -0.74 0.08
N SER A 77 9.58 0.13 0.86
CA SER A 77 10.13 -0.21 2.19
C SER A 77 9.03 -0.70 3.12
N ILE A 78 7.86 -0.03 3.15
CA ILE A 78 6.71 -0.51 3.93
C ILE A 78 6.30 -1.93 3.50
N VAL A 79 6.30 -2.23 2.19
CA VAL A 79 5.96 -3.58 1.70
C VAL A 79 6.99 -4.60 2.18
N GLN A 80 8.27 -4.28 2.06
CA GLN A 80 9.36 -5.16 2.52
C GLN A 80 9.32 -5.39 4.03
N GLU A 81 9.07 -4.35 4.82
CA GLU A 81 8.94 -4.43 6.28
C GLU A 81 7.77 -5.31 6.71
N GLU A 82 6.59 -5.11 6.11
CA GLU A 82 5.41 -5.92 6.45
C GLU A 82 5.53 -7.38 6.03
N THR A 83 6.33 -7.66 4.98
CA THR A 83 6.54 -9.02 4.46
C THR A 83 7.78 -9.71 5.04
N ALA A 84 8.64 -8.98 5.76
CA ALA A 84 9.82 -9.52 6.40
C ALA A 84 9.43 -10.55 7.48
N GLY A 85 9.82 -11.81 7.27
CA GLY A 85 9.54 -12.91 8.20
C GLY A 85 8.28 -13.73 7.87
N VAL A 86 7.64 -13.49 6.73
CA VAL A 86 6.58 -14.37 6.23
C VAL A 86 7.22 -15.60 5.59
N ASN A 87 7.03 -16.76 6.23
CA ASN A 87 7.36 -18.07 5.64
C ASN A 87 6.07 -18.64 5.03
N VAL A 88 6.06 -18.87 3.72
CA VAL A 88 4.91 -19.38 2.93
C VAL A 88 5.01 -20.88 2.70
#